data_AF-A0A395VB22-F1
#
_entry.id   AF-A0A395VB22-F1
#
_cell.length_a   1.000
_cell.length_b   1.000
_cell.length_c   1.000
_cell.angle_alpha   90.00
_cell.angle_beta   90.00
_cell.angle_gamma   90.00
#
_symmetry.space_group_name_H-M   'P 1'
#
loop_
_entity.id
_entity.type
_entity.pdbx_description
1 polymer ?
#
loop_
_entity_poly.entity_id
_entity_poly.type
_entity_poly.pdbx_seq_one_letter_code
_entity_poly.pdbx_strand_id
1 'polypeptide(L)'
;MKREGLWEKLRLLNPKNLQREVHVYGYRFSWRTHLMAVIAALVGIGGIGMVFQLKPLFLAGVLLTVLFVFPVLILDMYKKMYEQKRFGDACAYMEQLLYAFQKTGKIVSALKEVRGIFGEGQIRLCVEEAIAHMEYGHPVGEQGVLREGLQKIERYYACDKLATVHELLLNAEEYGGDVEASVTLVLEDIERFKKRGYQLQEEKRKSHTDNVISIVVAVLLCAAALYLLNEMQEMFTSEADVSVFTVPVIQISSMVFLLLLLAFYVKSVRSLTADWLEEKPLYDTAYIRHSYELVMGYEKKAQQYRRLIPAGIVTMTAFVFWTVGWRITGILLLVIGLLVAMQPRISYRIAERDVTAELYQALPRWLFEMVLLLQNNNVQMAITKSAQHAPAVLGSELAELCARMDERPDQLQTYTDFCKKFDLPEMLSCMKMLHAFSENGTGDIDVQMNHLIERVVLMQERADVLRSEERAFRMKLIFAYPVLAATGKLLADLTVGMALMMQVLGGMGGA
;
A
#
# COMPACT_ATOMS: atom_id res chain seq x y z
N MET A 1 11.27 -2.73 8.30
CA MET A 1 10.67 -2.14 9.51
C MET A 1 11.38 -2.67 10.75
N LYS A 2 12.28 -1.87 11.35
CA LYS A 2 12.91 -2.20 12.65
C LYS A 2 11.83 -2.17 13.74
N ARG A 3 11.87 -3.11 14.70
CA ARG A 3 11.04 -3.11 15.91
C ARG A 3 11.37 -1.85 16.74
N GLU A 4 10.65 -0.77 16.51
CA GLU A 4 10.66 0.41 17.40
C GLU A 4 10.11 -0.01 18.76
N GLY A 5 10.94 0.12 19.79
CA GLY A 5 10.65 -0.37 21.13
C GLY A 5 9.66 0.53 21.86
N LEU A 6 8.91 -0.04 22.83
CA LEU A 6 8.12 0.70 23.81
C LEU A 6 8.90 1.88 24.45
N TRP A 7 10.22 1.73 24.57
CA TRP A 7 11.16 2.75 25.08
C TRP A 7 11.25 4.01 24.21
N GLU A 8 11.17 3.90 22.89
CA GLU A 8 11.11 5.09 22.01
C GLU A 8 9.78 5.81 22.19
N LYS A 9 8.66 5.07 22.27
CA LYS A 9 7.34 5.67 22.53
C LYS A 9 7.27 6.36 23.90
N LEU A 10 7.91 5.80 24.92
CA LEU A 10 8.06 6.41 26.24
C LEU A 10 8.88 7.70 26.20
N ARG A 11 9.91 7.76 25.34
CA ARG A 11 10.75 8.95 25.17
C ARG A 11 10.00 10.14 24.56
N LEU A 12 8.98 9.87 23.74
CA LEU A 12 8.11 10.86 23.08
C LEU A 12 7.14 11.58 24.02
N LEU A 13 6.89 11.03 25.23
CA LEU A 13 6.07 11.70 26.25
C LEU A 13 6.72 12.98 26.77
N ASN A 14 8.05 13.10 26.67
CA ASN A 14 8.73 14.32 27.05
C ASN A 14 8.55 15.37 25.95
N PRO A 15 7.90 16.52 26.23
CA PRO A 15 7.62 17.53 25.23
C PRO A 15 8.84 18.11 24.55
N LYS A 16 10.00 18.12 25.22
CA LYS A 16 11.27 18.58 24.62
C LYS A 16 11.80 17.61 23.56
N ASN A 17 11.59 16.31 23.75
CA ASN A 17 11.99 15.31 22.75
C ASN A 17 11.06 15.35 21.54
N LEU A 18 9.75 15.47 21.78
CA LEU A 18 8.76 15.63 20.71
C LEU A 18 9.01 16.92 19.91
N GLN A 19 9.31 18.03 20.59
CA GLN A 19 9.68 19.28 19.94
C GLN A 19 10.93 19.11 19.06
N ARG A 20 11.94 18.37 19.52
CA ARG A 20 13.17 18.12 18.75
C ARG A 20 12.90 17.34 17.47
N GLU A 21 12.09 16.29 17.52
CA GLU A 21 11.71 15.51 16.33
C GLU A 21 10.77 16.27 15.39
N VAL A 22 9.80 17.02 15.92
CA VAL A 22 8.95 17.89 15.10
C VAL A 22 9.76 18.98 14.39
N HIS A 23 10.83 19.46 15.04
CA HIS A 23 11.74 20.43 14.43
C HIS A 23 12.57 19.84 13.29
N VAL A 24 12.89 18.53 13.31
CA VAL A 24 13.52 17.84 12.17
C VAL A 24 12.65 17.95 10.92
N TYR A 25 11.33 17.95 11.08
CA TYR A 25 10.37 18.16 9.99
C TYR A 25 10.17 19.63 9.60
N GLY A 26 10.87 20.57 10.23
CA GLY A 26 10.81 22.01 9.91
C GLY A 26 9.60 22.75 10.48
N TYR A 27 8.81 22.11 11.36
CA TYR A 27 7.61 22.72 11.95
C TYR A 27 7.88 23.30 13.34
N ARG A 28 7.19 24.41 13.66
CA ARG A 28 7.22 25.01 15.01
C ARG A 28 6.18 24.34 15.89
N PHE A 29 6.65 23.52 16.82
CA PHE A 29 5.81 22.90 17.83
C PHE A 29 5.33 23.93 18.86
N SER A 30 4.01 24.03 19.09
CA SER A 30 3.45 24.88 20.15
C SER A 30 2.88 24.03 21.29
N TRP A 31 3.48 24.16 22.47
CA TRP A 31 3.09 23.35 23.64
C TRP A 31 1.63 23.58 24.08
N ARG A 32 1.13 24.81 23.93
CA ARG A 32 -0.24 25.16 24.34
C ARG A 32 -1.30 24.42 23.52
N THR A 33 -1.13 24.34 22.19
CA THR A 33 -2.07 23.61 21.34
C THR A 33 -1.99 22.10 21.57
N HIS A 34 -0.78 21.58 21.79
CA HIS A 34 -0.58 20.17 22.13
C HIS A 34 -1.30 19.80 23.43
N LEU A 35 -1.10 20.57 24.51
CA LEU A 35 -1.74 20.30 25.80
C LEU A 35 -3.28 20.37 25.70
N MET A 36 -3.81 21.37 24.98
CA MET A 36 -5.25 21.47 24.71
C MET A 36 -5.79 20.26 23.95
N ALA A 37 -5.04 19.77 22.95
CA ALA A 37 -5.44 18.61 22.17
C ALA A 37 -5.40 17.31 22.99
N VAL A 38 -4.40 17.14 23.88
CA VAL A 38 -4.36 16.01 24.84
C VAL A 38 -5.58 16.06 25.76
N ILE A 39 -5.87 17.23 26.35
CA ILE A 39 -6.99 17.39 27.27
C ILE A 39 -8.31 17.09 26.56
N ALA A 40 -8.52 17.61 25.34
CA ALA A 40 -9.72 17.34 24.56
C ALA A 40 -9.89 15.84 24.24
N ALA A 41 -8.80 15.15 23.89
CA ALA A 41 -8.83 13.70 23.64
C ALA A 41 -9.17 12.89 24.91
N LEU A 42 -8.60 13.27 26.06
CA LEU A 42 -8.89 12.64 27.35
C LEU A 42 -10.34 12.87 27.78
N VAL A 43 -10.88 14.07 27.58
CA VAL A 43 -12.29 14.39 27.87
C VAL A 43 -13.22 13.58 26.96
N GLY A 44 -12.92 13.50 25.66
CA GLY A 44 -13.73 12.73 24.71
C GLY A 44 -13.80 11.24 25.07
N ILE A 45 -12.65 10.62 25.34
CA ILE A 45 -12.59 9.19 25.68
C ILE A 45 -13.13 8.93 27.09
N GLY A 46 -12.92 9.87 28.02
CA GLY A 46 -13.54 9.86 29.35
C GLY A 46 -15.07 9.87 29.25
N GLY A 47 -15.64 10.72 28.40
CA GLY A 47 -17.08 10.77 28.14
C GLY A 47 -17.63 9.47 27.56
N ILE A 48 -16.96 8.87 26.56
CA ILE A 48 -17.35 7.56 26.04
C ILE A 48 -17.26 6.49 27.14
N GLY A 49 -16.21 6.52 27.96
CA GLY A 49 -16.05 5.59 29.07
C GLY A 49 -17.15 5.70 30.14
N MET A 50 -17.67 6.91 30.37
CA MET A 50 -18.82 7.17 31.23
C MET A 50 -20.13 6.62 30.65
N VAL A 51 -20.33 6.72 29.32
CA VAL A 51 -21.50 6.13 28.63
C VAL A 51 -21.54 4.61 28.82
N PHE A 52 -20.39 3.93 28.84
CA PHE A 52 -20.31 2.49 29.14
C PHE A 52 -20.33 2.17 30.65
N GLN A 53 -20.48 3.18 31.52
CA GLN A 53 -20.41 3.08 32.98
C GLN A 53 -19.23 2.21 33.46
N LEU A 54 -18.03 2.45 32.91
CA LEU A 54 -16.85 1.69 33.26
C LEU A 54 -16.42 1.98 34.71
N LYS A 55 -16.03 0.93 35.45
CA LYS A 55 -15.40 1.09 36.76
C LYS A 55 -14.14 1.97 36.62
N PRO A 56 -13.82 2.80 37.63
CA PRO A 56 -12.71 3.76 37.56
C PRO A 56 -11.36 3.10 37.23
N LEU A 57 -11.15 1.85 37.67
CA LEU A 57 -9.94 1.08 37.36
C LEU A 57 -9.79 0.82 35.84
N PHE A 58 -10.85 0.38 35.16
CA PHE A 58 -10.82 0.11 33.73
C PHE A 58 -10.75 1.39 32.91
N LEU A 59 -11.46 2.44 33.33
CA LEU A 59 -11.40 3.76 32.72
C LEU A 59 -9.97 4.35 32.78
N ALA A 60 -9.30 4.23 33.94
CA ALA A 60 -7.92 4.67 34.11
C ALA A 60 -6.98 3.93 33.16
N GLY A 61 -7.17 2.62 32.94
CA GLY A 61 -6.39 1.83 31.98
C GLY A 61 -6.53 2.33 30.53
N VAL A 62 -7.75 2.66 30.10
CA VAL A 62 -8.01 3.21 28.77
C VAL A 62 -7.39 4.60 28.62
N LEU A 63 -7.60 5.50 29.60
CA LEU A 63 -7.04 6.86 29.58
C LEU A 63 -5.50 6.84 29.59
N LEU A 64 -4.89 5.95 30.35
CA LEU A 64 -3.45 5.76 30.36
C LEU A 64 -2.94 5.33 28.98
N THR A 65 -3.64 4.42 28.31
CA THR A 65 -3.29 3.99 26.95
C THR A 65 -3.34 5.15 25.95
N VAL A 66 -4.36 6.01 26.05
CA VAL A 66 -4.49 7.22 25.22
C VAL A 66 -3.31 8.16 25.43
N LEU A 67 -2.90 8.38 26.68
CA LEU A 67 -1.76 9.24 27.01
C LEU A 67 -0.46 8.76 26.33
N PHE A 68 -0.24 7.46 26.22
CA PHE A 68 0.92 6.89 25.52
C PHE A 68 0.82 6.98 23.99
N VAL A 69 -0.38 6.82 23.44
CA VAL A 69 -0.61 6.81 22.00
C VAL A 69 -0.61 8.22 21.40
N PHE A 70 -1.08 9.21 22.15
CA PHE A 70 -1.31 10.55 21.65
C PHE A 70 -0.05 11.27 21.11
N PRO A 71 1.12 11.24 21.77
CA PRO A 71 2.35 11.82 21.22
C PRO A 71 2.75 11.21 19.87
N VAL A 72 2.52 9.90 19.71
CA VAL A 72 2.83 9.17 18.48
C VAL A 72 1.93 9.63 17.34
N LEU A 73 0.63 9.85 17.59
CA LEU A 73 -0.31 10.36 16.59
C LEU A 73 0.06 11.77 16.11
N ILE A 74 0.60 12.61 16.99
CA ILE A 74 1.04 13.95 16.62
C ILE A 74 2.29 13.92 15.76
N LEU A 75 3.27 13.06 16.10
CA LEU A 75 4.44 12.85 15.24
C LEU A 75 4.01 12.34 13.87
N ASP A 76 3.12 11.35 13.83
CA ASP A 76 2.52 10.80 12.61
C ASP A 76 1.86 11.92 11.76
N MET A 77 1.16 12.87 12.39
CA MET A 77 0.56 14.03 11.71
C MET A 77 1.62 14.98 11.10
N TYR A 78 2.67 15.33 11.83
CA TYR A 78 3.74 16.18 11.30
C TYR A 78 4.54 15.49 10.20
N LYS A 79 4.81 14.19 10.35
CA LYS A 79 5.43 13.37 9.33
C LYS A 79 4.59 13.37 8.04
N LYS A 80 3.27 13.21 8.14
CA LYS A 80 2.36 13.32 6.98
C LYS A 80 2.49 14.65 6.25
N MET A 81 2.51 15.77 6.99
CA MET A 81 2.65 17.10 6.39
C MET A 81 4.01 17.26 5.71
N TYR A 82 5.07 16.75 6.32
CA TYR A 82 6.41 16.74 5.75
C TYR A 82 6.47 15.93 4.45
N GLU A 83 5.99 14.68 4.44
CA GLU A 83 6.01 13.83 3.23
C GLU A 83 5.15 14.42 2.11
N GLN A 84 4.02 15.03 2.43
CA GLN A 84 3.19 15.73 1.44
C GLN A 84 3.95 16.90 0.80
N LYS A 85 4.66 17.69 1.62
CA LYS A 85 5.48 18.78 1.11
C LYS A 85 6.64 18.25 0.26
N ARG A 86 7.35 17.23 0.76
CA ARG A 86 8.47 16.56 0.09
C ARG A 86 8.06 15.98 -1.28
N PHE A 87 6.87 15.41 -1.39
CA PHE A 87 6.32 14.94 -2.66
C PHE A 87 6.04 16.07 -3.65
N GLY A 88 5.36 17.13 -3.20
CA GLY A 88 5.09 18.30 -4.04
C GLY A 88 6.38 18.98 -4.53
N ASP A 89 7.34 19.09 -3.62
CA ASP A 89 8.70 19.59 -3.85
C ASP A 89 9.46 18.77 -4.91
N ALA A 90 9.39 17.44 -4.84
CA ALA A 90 10.01 16.54 -5.84
C ALA A 90 9.34 16.64 -7.22
N CYS A 91 8.00 16.65 -7.28
CA CYS A 91 7.28 16.82 -8.54
C CYS A 91 7.59 18.17 -9.19
N ALA A 92 7.58 19.25 -8.42
CA ALA A 92 7.94 20.58 -8.91
C ALA A 92 9.39 20.60 -9.41
N TYR A 93 10.32 19.94 -8.72
CA TYR A 93 11.71 19.85 -9.18
C TYR A 93 11.80 19.15 -10.54
N MET A 94 11.17 17.99 -10.71
CA MET A 94 11.22 17.24 -11.97
C MET A 94 10.58 18.02 -13.13
N GLU A 95 9.41 18.63 -12.91
CA GLU A 95 8.72 19.46 -13.90
C GLU A 95 9.60 20.65 -14.34
N GLN A 96 10.12 21.42 -13.37
CA GLN A 96 10.91 22.61 -13.67
C GLN A 96 12.27 22.27 -14.31
N LEU A 97 12.88 21.15 -13.91
CA LEU A 97 14.13 20.68 -14.51
C LEU A 97 13.93 20.33 -15.98
N LEU A 98 12.85 19.63 -16.32
CA LEU A 98 12.53 19.27 -17.70
C LEU A 98 12.25 20.50 -18.57
N TYR A 99 11.45 21.46 -18.08
CA TYR A 99 11.22 22.72 -18.81
C TYR A 99 12.50 23.53 -19.03
N ALA A 100 13.34 23.66 -18.00
CA ALA A 100 14.61 24.37 -18.10
C ALA A 100 15.61 23.65 -19.02
N PHE A 101 15.59 22.31 -19.03
CA PHE A 101 16.40 21.53 -19.94
C PHE A 101 15.94 21.66 -21.39
N GLN A 102 14.63 21.65 -21.66
CA GLN A 102 14.08 21.86 -23.01
C GLN A 102 14.58 23.18 -23.63
N LYS A 103 14.73 24.22 -22.80
CA LYS A 103 15.23 25.54 -23.21
C LYS A 103 16.74 25.60 -23.40
N THR A 104 17.51 24.90 -22.57
CA THR A 104 18.97 25.08 -22.47
C THR A 104 19.79 23.95 -23.07
N GLY A 105 19.23 22.75 -23.17
CA GLY A 105 19.91 21.51 -23.58
C GLY A 105 21.06 21.08 -22.66
N LYS A 106 21.17 21.68 -21.46
CA LYS A 106 22.29 21.49 -20.54
C LYS A 106 21.81 21.30 -19.10
N ILE A 107 22.18 20.17 -18.48
CA ILE A 107 21.74 19.79 -17.12
C ILE A 107 22.14 20.84 -16.08
N VAL A 108 23.39 21.31 -16.11
CA VAL A 108 23.89 22.30 -15.12
C VAL A 108 23.15 23.64 -15.25
N SER A 109 22.87 24.09 -16.48
CA SER A 109 22.11 25.32 -16.74
C SER A 109 20.67 25.19 -16.26
N ALA A 110 20.04 24.04 -16.54
CA ALA A 110 18.69 23.74 -16.08
C ALA A 110 18.61 23.75 -14.54
N LEU A 111 19.57 23.12 -13.85
CA LEU A 111 19.64 23.11 -12.38
C LEU A 111 19.80 24.51 -11.78
N LYS A 112 20.55 25.41 -12.44
CA LYS A 112 20.69 26.81 -12.00
C LYS A 112 19.37 27.59 -12.11
N GLU A 113 18.58 27.33 -13.14
CA GLU A 113 17.24 27.92 -13.31
C GLU A 113 16.28 27.37 -12.24
N VAL A 114 16.30 26.05 -12.01
CA VAL A 114 15.53 25.38 -10.95
C VAL A 114 15.87 25.94 -9.55
N ARG A 115 17.17 26.16 -9.26
CA ARG A 115 17.61 26.79 -8.02
C ARG A 115 16.97 28.17 -7.78
N GLY A 116 16.75 28.94 -8.85
CA GLY A 116 16.12 30.27 -8.78
C GLY A 116 14.64 30.24 -8.41
N ILE A 117 13.95 29.12 -8.68
CA ILE A 117 12.51 28.94 -8.44
C ILE A 117 12.25 28.53 -6.98
N PHE A 118 13.13 27.73 -6.39
CA PHE A 118 12.99 27.30 -5.01
C PHE A 118 13.47 28.37 -4.02
N GLY A 119 12.63 28.72 -3.04
CA GLY A 119 12.98 29.60 -1.94
C GLY A 119 14.01 29.00 -0.97
N GLU A 120 14.19 29.60 0.21
CA GLU A 120 15.03 29.00 1.27
C GLU A 120 14.44 27.65 1.73
N GLY A 121 15.19 26.56 1.58
CA GLY A 121 14.74 25.21 1.92
C GLY A 121 15.76 24.12 1.61
N GLN A 122 15.47 22.90 2.08
CA GLN A 122 16.35 21.74 1.93
C GLN A 122 16.62 21.36 0.47
N ILE A 123 15.64 21.54 -0.43
CA ILE A 123 15.80 21.27 -1.87
C ILE A 123 16.86 22.16 -2.47
N ARG A 124 16.81 23.46 -2.16
CA ARG A 124 17.73 24.44 -2.71
C ARG A 124 19.16 24.12 -2.29
N LEU A 125 19.36 23.76 -1.03
CA LEU A 125 20.66 23.30 -0.53
C LEU A 125 21.13 22.04 -1.27
N CYS A 126 20.26 21.05 -1.46
CA CYS A 126 20.61 19.83 -2.20
C CYS A 126 20.98 20.13 -3.66
N VAL A 127 20.23 21.01 -4.33
CA VAL A 127 20.51 21.44 -5.70
C VAL A 127 21.81 22.26 -5.77
N GLU A 128 22.06 23.14 -4.81
CA GLU A 128 23.30 23.91 -4.72
C GLU A 128 24.53 23.01 -4.49
N GLU A 129 24.42 22.00 -3.61
CA GLU A 129 25.47 21.00 -3.40
C GLU A 129 25.72 20.14 -4.65
N ALA A 130 24.66 19.81 -5.40
CA ALA A 130 24.77 19.09 -6.66
C ALA A 130 25.46 19.95 -7.74
N ILE A 131 25.03 21.20 -7.91
CA ILE A 131 25.65 22.15 -8.85
C ILE A 131 27.14 22.37 -8.50
N ALA A 132 27.46 22.60 -7.22
CA ALA A 132 28.84 22.80 -6.80
C ALA A 132 29.72 21.58 -7.11
N HIS A 133 29.17 20.37 -6.97
CA HIS A 133 29.88 19.15 -7.37
C HIS A 133 30.07 19.06 -8.89
N MET A 134 29.07 19.47 -9.68
CA MET A 134 29.16 19.46 -11.14
C MET A 134 30.13 20.51 -11.70
N GLU A 135 30.27 21.66 -11.04
CA GLU A 135 31.13 22.76 -11.50
C GLU A 135 32.57 22.68 -11.01
N TYR A 136 32.77 22.25 -9.76
CA TYR A 136 34.07 22.30 -9.08
C TYR A 136 34.56 20.94 -8.59
N GLY A 137 33.74 19.89 -8.70
CA GLY A 137 34.09 18.55 -8.26
C GLY A 137 34.99 17.82 -9.26
N HIS A 138 35.82 16.91 -8.74
CA HIS A 138 36.50 15.90 -9.54
C HIS A 138 35.68 14.61 -9.52
N PRO A 139 35.65 13.84 -10.63
CA PRO A 139 34.96 12.56 -10.66
C PRO A 139 35.57 11.64 -9.61
N VAL A 140 34.73 11.16 -8.69
CA VAL A 140 35.18 10.26 -7.60
C VAL A 140 35.18 8.79 -8.07
N GLY A 141 34.46 8.47 -9.15
CA GLY A 141 34.43 7.16 -9.82
C GLY A 141 34.28 7.21 -11.34
N GLU A 142 33.99 6.05 -11.94
CA GLU A 142 33.90 5.86 -13.41
C GLU A 142 32.62 6.45 -14.04
N GLN A 143 31.65 6.88 -13.23
CA GLN A 143 30.30 7.26 -13.66
C GLN A 143 30.17 8.72 -14.15
N GLY A 144 31.23 9.54 -14.04
CA GLY A 144 31.25 10.92 -14.47
C GLY A 144 30.65 11.92 -13.48
N VAL A 145 31.10 13.18 -13.55
CA VAL A 145 30.79 14.24 -12.57
C VAL A 145 29.30 14.62 -12.55
N LEU A 146 28.63 14.58 -13.72
CA LEU A 146 27.21 14.90 -13.86
C LEU A 146 26.33 13.87 -13.14
N ARG A 147 26.57 12.58 -13.36
CA ARG A 147 25.81 11.49 -12.72
C ARG A 147 26.00 11.49 -11.21
N GLU A 148 27.22 11.70 -10.73
CA GLU A 148 27.51 11.82 -9.30
C GLU A 148 26.78 13.00 -8.64
N GLY A 149 26.69 14.14 -9.35
CA GLY A 149 25.93 15.31 -8.89
C GLY A 149 24.42 15.02 -8.79
N LEU A 150 23.84 14.39 -9.80
CA LEU A 150 22.41 14.03 -9.83
C LEU A 150 22.06 12.97 -8.76
N GLN A 151 22.94 12.00 -8.52
CA GLN A 151 22.78 11.00 -7.46
C GLN A 151 22.66 11.60 -6.06
N LYS A 152 23.27 12.76 -5.79
CA LYS A 152 23.10 13.45 -4.49
C LYS A 152 21.64 13.86 -4.27
N ILE A 153 20.98 14.33 -5.33
CA ILE A 153 19.56 14.71 -5.29
C ILE A 153 18.68 13.46 -5.18
N GLU A 154 19.02 12.39 -5.92
CA GLU A 154 18.30 11.11 -5.86
C GLU A 154 18.34 10.49 -4.46
N ARG A 155 19.49 10.53 -3.78
CA ARG A 155 19.61 10.01 -2.41
C ARG A 155 18.74 10.76 -1.40
N TYR A 156 18.47 12.04 -1.64
CA TYR A 156 17.61 12.84 -0.77
C TYR A 156 16.11 12.48 -0.93
N TYR A 157 15.65 12.28 -2.16
CA TYR A 157 14.24 11.97 -2.43
C TYR A 157 13.92 10.47 -2.47
N ALA A 158 14.90 9.60 -2.72
CA ALA A 158 14.74 8.15 -2.86
C ALA A 158 13.53 7.77 -3.72
N CYS A 159 13.41 8.40 -4.90
CA CYS A 159 12.29 8.24 -5.81
C CYS A 159 12.79 7.65 -7.14
N ASP A 160 12.27 6.49 -7.53
CA ASP A 160 12.65 5.83 -8.78
C ASP A 160 12.36 6.71 -10.01
N LYS A 161 11.25 7.48 -9.94
CA LYS A 161 10.84 8.37 -11.03
C LYS A 161 11.84 9.48 -11.30
N LEU A 162 12.44 10.00 -10.23
CA LEU A 162 13.46 11.03 -10.30
C LEU A 162 14.72 10.51 -11.00
N ALA A 163 15.12 9.27 -10.71
CA ALA A 163 16.24 8.61 -11.39
C ALA A 163 15.96 8.43 -12.89
N THR A 164 14.74 8.04 -13.28
CA THR A 164 14.35 7.94 -14.70
C THR A 164 14.47 9.28 -15.43
N VAL A 165 14.04 10.38 -14.80
CA VAL A 165 14.19 11.73 -15.35
C VAL A 165 15.66 12.07 -15.56
N HIS A 166 16.49 11.84 -14.54
CA HIS A 166 17.93 12.11 -14.63
C HIS A 166 18.64 11.29 -15.70
N GLU A 167 18.32 10.00 -15.84
CA GLU A 167 18.87 9.14 -16.89
C GLU A 167 18.45 9.61 -18.29
N LEU A 168 17.21 10.06 -18.48
CA LEU A 168 16.79 10.65 -19.76
C LEU A 168 17.65 11.87 -20.09
N LEU A 169 17.83 12.78 -19.13
CA LEU A 169 18.60 14.01 -19.31
C LEU A 169 20.08 13.73 -19.60
N LEU A 170 20.68 12.77 -18.91
CA LEU A 170 22.06 12.34 -19.15
C LEU A 170 22.22 11.80 -20.58
N ASN A 171 21.35 10.86 -20.98
CA ASN A 171 21.40 10.30 -22.33
C ASN A 171 21.17 11.37 -23.41
N ALA A 172 20.25 12.31 -23.17
CA ALA A 172 19.98 13.41 -24.09
C ALA A 172 21.19 14.35 -24.25
N GLU A 173 21.90 14.67 -23.16
CA GLU A 173 23.08 15.54 -23.22
C GLU A 173 24.33 14.82 -23.77
N GLU A 174 24.51 13.52 -23.49
CA GLU A 174 25.67 12.74 -23.95
C GLU A 174 25.59 12.34 -25.42
N TYR A 175 24.43 11.86 -25.88
CA TYR A 175 24.28 11.31 -27.23
C TYR A 175 23.71 12.34 -28.22
N GLY A 176 23.05 13.39 -27.73
CA GLY A 176 22.33 14.36 -28.56
C GLY A 176 21.09 13.76 -29.22
N GLY A 177 20.22 14.61 -29.77
CA GLY A 177 18.98 14.21 -30.43
C GLY A 177 17.85 15.21 -30.25
N ASP A 178 16.71 14.98 -30.90
CA ASP A 178 15.49 15.71 -30.59
C ASP A 178 14.90 15.19 -29.26
N VAL A 179 15.06 16.02 -28.22
CA VAL A 179 14.61 15.68 -26.87
C VAL A 179 13.19 16.20 -26.61
N GLU A 180 12.60 16.99 -27.51
CA GLU A 180 11.34 17.68 -27.26
C GLU A 180 10.18 16.68 -27.08
N ALA A 181 10.11 15.68 -27.95
CA ALA A 181 9.13 14.60 -27.81
C ALA A 181 9.33 13.82 -26.51
N SER A 182 10.57 13.43 -26.19
CA SER A 182 10.87 12.61 -25.01
C SER A 182 10.67 13.36 -23.69
N VAL A 183 11.01 14.65 -23.65
CA VAL A 183 10.71 15.54 -22.52
C VAL A 183 9.20 15.69 -22.33
N THR A 184 8.44 15.88 -23.41
CA THR A 184 6.97 16.01 -23.35
C THR A 184 6.35 14.73 -22.79
N LEU A 185 6.79 13.56 -23.26
CA LEU A 185 6.30 12.27 -22.75
C LEU A 185 6.59 12.09 -21.26
N VAL A 186 7.79 12.46 -20.80
CA VAL A 186 8.13 12.36 -19.38
C VAL A 186 7.39 13.39 -18.52
N LEU A 187 7.12 14.59 -19.04
CA LEU A 187 6.27 15.59 -18.38
C LEU A 187 4.85 15.06 -18.15
N GLU A 188 4.23 14.48 -19.18
CA GLU A 188 2.89 13.87 -19.04
C GLU A 188 2.89 12.75 -17.99
N ASP A 189 3.93 11.93 -17.99
CA ASP A 189 4.10 10.83 -17.04
C ASP A 189 4.32 11.33 -15.60
N ILE A 190 5.05 12.43 -15.40
CA ILE A 190 5.15 13.11 -14.09
C ILE A 190 3.81 13.68 -13.65
N GLU A 191 3.04 14.30 -14.56
CA GLU A 191 1.71 14.83 -14.23
C GLU A 191 0.77 13.71 -13.79
N ARG A 192 0.82 12.56 -14.47
CA ARG A 192 0.07 11.35 -14.06
C ARG A 192 0.55 10.84 -12.71
N PHE A 193 1.86 10.76 -12.48
CA PHE A 193 2.42 10.38 -11.18
C PHE A 193 1.93 11.31 -10.04
N LYS A 194 1.96 12.62 -10.26
CA LYS A 194 1.45 13.65 -9.34
C LYS A 194 -0.04 13.45 -9.06
N LYS A 195 -0.85 13.30 -10.10
CA LYS A 195 -2.30 13.06 -9.99
C LYS A 195 -2.60 11.78 -9.19
N ARG A 196 -1.87 10.69 -9.45
CA ARG A 196 -2.00 9.42 -8.70
C ARG A 196 -1.65 9.58 -7.22
N GLY A 197 -0.56 10.29 -6.91
CA GLY A 197 -0.17 10.58 -5.53
C GLY A 197 -1.27 11.30 -4.75
N TYR A 198 -1.86 12.34 -5.35
CA TYR A 198 -2.96 13.08 -4.74
C TYR A 198 -4.26 12.28 -4.62
N GLN A 199 -4.65 11.54 -5.67
CA GLN A 199 -5.84 10.69 -5.65
C GLN A 199 -5.75 9.61 -4.56
N LEU A 200 -4.61 8.94 -4.45
CA LEU A 200 -4.37 7.94 -3.40
C LEU A 200 -4.53 8.54 -2.00
N GLN A 201 -4.08 9.79 -1.81
CA GLN A 201 -4.22 10.47 -0.54
C GLN A 201 -5.66 10.89 -0.26
N GLU A 202 -6.40 11.33 -1.28
CA GLU A 202 -7.82 11.62 -1.16
C GLU A 202 -8.62 10.38 -0.78
N GLU A 203 -8.34 9.23 -1.41
CA GLU A 203 -8.93 7.94 -1.06
C GLU A 203 -8.60 7.52 0.37
N LYS A 204 -7.34 7.65 0.80
CA LYS A 204 -6.95 7.40 2.19
C LYS A 204 -7.68 8.32 3.16
N ARG A 205 -7.85 9.60 2.83
CA ARG A 205 -8.55 10.58 3.67
C ARG A 205 -10.04 10.25 3.77
N LYS A 206 -10.69 9.94 2.65
CA LYS A 206 -12.07 9.46 2.62
C LYS A 206 -12.19 8.21 3.48
N SER A 207 -11.24 7.28 3.35
CA SER A 207 -11.22 6.09 4.17
C SER A 207 -10.96 6.32 5.65
N HIS A 208 -10.19 7.34 6.01
CA HIS A 208 -10.11 7.72 7.40
C HIS A 208 -11.46 8.27 7.92
N THR A 209 -12.13 9.11 7.14
CA THR A 209 -13.43 9.67 7.50
C THR A 209 -14.48 8.59 7.72
N ASP A 210 -14.68 7.64 6.79
CA ASP A 210 -15.72 6.63 7.02
C ASP A 210 -15.34 5.65 8.16
N ASN A 211 -14.04 5.53 8.52
CA ASN A 211 -13.59 4.71 9.66
C ASN A 211 -13.97 5.40 10.96
N VAL A 212 -13.79 6.73 11.03
CA VAL A 212 -14.24 7.52 12.17
C VAL A 212 -15.76 7.43 12.32
N ILE A 213 -16.52 7.55 11.22
CA ILE A 213 -17.98 7.40 11.24
C ILE A 213 -18.37 5.99 11.73
N SER A 214 -17.72 4.94 11.22
CA SER A 214 -17.96 3.55 11.63
C SER A 214 -17.68 3.33 13.13
N ILE A 215 -16.60 3.91 13.67
CA ILE A 215 -16.28 3.86 15.10
C ILE A 215 -17.38 4.52 15.93
N VAL A 216 -17.85 5.72 15.53
CA VAL A 216 -18.92 6.43 16.23
C VAL A 216 -20.22 5.62 16.23
N VAL A 217 -20.61 5.07 15.08
CA VAL A 217 -21.81 4.22 14.95
C VAL A 217 -21.68 2.97 15.82
N ALA A 218 -20.52 2.31 15.80
CA ALA A 218 -20.26 1.13 16.63
C ALA A 218 -20.39 1.41 18.13
N VAL A 219 -19.87 2.54 18.59
CA VAL A 219 -19.99 2.99 19.99
C VAL A 219 -21.46 3.22 20.37
N LEU A 220 -22.21 3.96 19.55
CA LEU A 220 -23.61 4.25 19.79
C LEU A 220 -24.47 2.98 19.84
N LEU A 221 -24.23 2.05 18.91
CA LEU A 221 -24.97 0.79 18.84
C LEU A 221 -24.69 -0.10 20.06
N CYS A 222 -23.43 -0.25 20.46
CA CYS A 222 -23.08 -1.04 21.65
C CYS A 222 -23.60 -0.38 22.94
N ALA A 223 -23.54 0.95 23.04
CA ALA A 223 -24.12 1.67 24.16
C ALA A 223 -25.65 1.42 24.23
N ALA A 224 -26.37 1.64 23.12
CA ALA A 224 -27.82 1.42 23.07
C ALA A 224 -28.21 -0.01 23.46
N ALA A 225 -27.48 -1.02 22.98
CA ALA A 225 -27.72 -2.42 23.35
C ALA A 225 -27.54 -2.67 24.85
N LEU A 226 -26.51 -2.10 25.47
CA LEU A 226 -26.26 -2.23 26.91
C LEU A 226 -27.34 -1.54 27.76
N TYR A 227 -27.77 -0.34 27.38
CA TYR A 227 -28.86 0.35 28.07
C TYR A 227 -30.19 -0.40 27.92
N LEU A 228 -30.51 -0.91 26.73
CA LEU A 228 -31.70 -1.74 26.52
C LEU A 228 -31.67 -3.01 27.38
N LEU A 229 -30.53 -3.70 27.46
CA LEU A 229 -30.39 -4.87 28.32
C LEU A 229 -30.57 -4.54 29.81
N ASN A 230 -30.08 -3.38 30.26
CA ASN A 230 -30.27 -2.93 31.64
C ASN A 230 -31.74 -2.63 31.95
N GLU A 231 -32.42 -1.87 31.09
CA GLU A 231 -33.87 -1.57 31.20
C GLU A 231 -34.72 -2.85 31.20
N MET A 232 -34.38 -3.81 30.32
CA MET A 232 -35.06 -5.10 30.31
C MET A 232 -34.90 -5.82 31.65
N GLN A 233 -33.69 -5.84 32.22
CA GLN A 233 -33.49 -6.48 33.52
C GLN A 233 -34.30 -5.79 34.63
N GLU A 234 -34.27 -4.45 34.68
CA GLU A 234 -35.03 -3.67 35.68
C GLU A 234 -36.53 -3.92 35.61
N MET A 235 -37.10 -4.13 34.41
CA MET A 235 -38.50 -4.50 34.25
C MET A 235 -38.84 -5.92 34.76
N PHE A 236 -37.89 -6.84 34.78
CA PHE A 236 -38.12 -8.24 35.20
C PHE A 236 -37.74 -8.53 36.65
N THR A 237 -36.94 -7.67 37.31
CA THR A 237 -36.51 -7.87 38.71
C THR A 237 -36.92 -6.70 39.60
N SER A 238 -37.92 -6.90 40.48
CA SER A 238 -38.34 -5.90 41.47
C SER A 238 -37.44 -5.80 42.72
N GLU A 239 -36.49 -6.73 42.93
CA GLU A 239 -35.71 -6.82 44.19
C GLU A 239 -34.21 -7.19 44.05
N ALA A 240 -33.59 -7.07 42.87
CA ALA A 240 -32.17 -7.41 42.72
C ALA A 240 -31.31 -6.20 42.34
N ASP A 241 -30.52 -5.71 43.29
CA ASP A 241 -29.55 -4.60 43.23
C ASP A 241 -28.33 -4.88 42.30
N VAL A 242 -28.48 -5.76 41.30
CA VAL A 242 -27.41 -6.20 40.41
C VAL A 242 -27.56 -5.52 39.05
N SER A 243 -27.08 -4.28 38.93
CA SER A 243 -27.03 -3.61 37.63
C SER A 243 -26.13 -4.37 36.64
N VAL A 244 -26.58 -4.50 35.39
CA VAL A 244 -25.85 -5.18 34.28
C VAL A 244 -24.42 -4.66 34.15
N PHE A 245 -24.23 -3.36 34.42
CA PHE A 245 -22.94 -2.68 34.37
C PHE A 245 -21.93 -3.18 35.43
N THR A 246 -22.36 -3.83 36.51
CA THR A 246 -21.43 -4.34 37.54
C THR A 246 -20.78 -5.66 37.16
N VAL A 247 -21.31 -6.37 36.15
CA VAL A 247 -20.84 -7.68 35.72
C VAL A 247 -19.42 -7.59 35.14
N PRO A 248 -18.46 -8.36 35.66
CA PRO A 248 -17.05 -8.25 35.27
C PRO A 248 -16.82 -8.57 33.78
N VAL A 249 -17.60 -9.48 33.20
CA VAL A 249 -17.52 -9.83 31.77
C VAL A 249 -17.89 -8.65 30.87
N ILE A 250 -18.92 -7.87 31.25
CA ILE A 250 -19.36 -6.69 30.50
C ILE A 250 -18.33 -5.56 30.61
N GLN A 251 -17.76 -5.36 31.79
CA GLN A 251 -16.70 -4.38 32.02
C GLN A 251 -15.42 -4.68 31.23
N ILE A 252 -14.97 -5.95 31.24
CA ILE A 252 -13.78 -6.38 30.48
C ILE A 252 -14.05 -6.28 28.98
N SER A 253 -15.20 -6.75 28.50
CA SER A 253 -15.53 -6.67 27.06
C SER A 253 -15.69 -5.24 26.57
N SER A 254 -16.25 -4.32 27.38
CA SER A 254 -16.31 -2.88 27.06
C SER A 254 -14.92 -2.23 27.04
N MET A 255 -14.03 -2.58 27.97
CA MET A 255 -12.64 -2.12 27.94
C MET A 255 -11.90 -2.63 26.69
N VAL A 256 -12.01 -3.92 26.38
CA VAL A 256 -11.36 -4.52 25.20
C VAL A 256 -11.90 -3.90 23.92
N PHE A 257 -13.22 -3.68 23.83
CA PHE A 257 -13.86 -3.00 22.70
C PHE A 257 -13.29 -1.59 22.50
N LEU A 258 -13.20 -0.77 23.55
CA LEU A 258 -12.62 0.58 23.47
C LEU A 258 -11.14 0.55 23.05
N LEU A 259 -10.35 -0.38 23.57
CA LEU A 259 -8.95 -0.53 23.17
C LEU A 259 -8.80 -0.98 21.71
N LEU A 260 -9.68 -1.84 21.22
CA LEU A 260 -9.71 -2.24 19.81
C LEU A 260 -10.07 -1.06 18.91
N LEU A 261 -11.10 -0.27 19.26
CA LEU A 261 -11.45 0.94 18.52
C LEU A 261 -10.31 1.95 18.50
N LEU A 262 -9.62 2.15 19.63
CA LEU A 262 -8.43 3.00 19.70
C LEU A 262 -7.30 2.46 18.80
N ALA A 263 -7.03 1.16 18.85
CA ALA A 263 -6.02 0.53 17.99
C ALA A 263 -6.35 0.69 16.49
N PHE A 264 -7.63 0.55 16.11
CA PHE A 264 -8.08 0.78 14.74
C PHE A 264 -7.98 2.24 14.33
N TYR A 265 -8.32 3.18 15.21
CA TYR A 265 -8.13 4.61 14.97
C TYR A 265 -6.65 4.93 14.71
N VAL A 266 -5.75 4.44 15.57
CA VAL A 266 -4.29 4.62 15.39
C VAL A 266 -3.81 4.03 14.09
N LYS A 267 -4.26 2.81 13.75
CA LYS A 267 -3.91 2.16 12.48
C LYS A 267 -4.42 2.96 11.27
N SER A 268 -5.62 3.54 11.37
CA SER A 268 -6.21 4.39 10.33
C SER A 268 -5.40 5.68 10.15
N VAL A 269 -5.02 6.36 11.23
CA VAL A 269 -4.16 7.55 11.17
C VAL A 269 -2.79 7.22 10.58
N ARG A 270 -2.17 6.11 10.98
CA ARG A 270 -0.88 5.66 10.43
C ARG A 270 -0.94 5.33 8.94
N SER A 271 -2.04 4.79 8.46
CA SER A 271 -2.23 4.57 7.01
C SER A 271 -2.10 5.86 6.19
N LEU A 272 -2.48 7.02 6.78
CA LEU A 272 -2.34 8.34 6.15
C LEU A 272 -0.91 8.87 6.11
N THR A 273 0.02 8.27 6.86
CA THR A 273 1.42 8.69 6.98
C THR A 273 2.38 7.91 6.08
N ALA A 274 1.86 6.95 5.31
CA ALA A 274 2.67 6.17 4.39
C ALA A 274 3.37 7.08 3.38
N ASP A 275 4.61 6.70 3.02
CA ASP A 275 5.50 7.43 2.12
C ASP A 275 4.78 7.78 0.81
N TRP A 276 4.89 9.03 0.40
CA TRP A 276 4.26 9.56 -0.82
C TRP A 276 5.10 9.30 -2.06
N LEU A 277 6.42 9.13 -1.88
CA LEU A 277 7.38 8.96 -2.97
C LEU A 277 7.62 7.48 -3.31
N GLU A 278 7.46 6.59 -2.32
CA GLU A 278 7.67 5.16 -2.50
C GLU A 278 6.37 4.47 -2.97
N GLU A 279 6.31 4.09 -4.24
CA GLU A 279 5.26 3.23 -4.75
C GLU A 279 5.45 1.79 -4.25
N LYS A 280 5.00 1.51 -3.02
CA LYS A 280 5.09 0.14 -2.50
C LYS A 280 4.41 -0.85 -3.45
N PRO A 281 5.10 -1.93 -3.85
CA PRO A 281 4.47 -3.00 -4.63
C PRO A 281 3.32 -3.60 -3.81
N LEU A 282 2.28 -4.05 -4.50
CA LEU A 282 1.07 -4.61 -3.84
C LEU A 282 1.42 -5.89 -3.05
N TYR A 283 2.44 -6.59 -3.53
CA TYR A 283 2.97 -7.82 -2.99
C TYR A 283 4.49 -7.73 -2.80
N ASP A 284 5.00 -8.49 -1.83
CA ASP A 284 6.45 -8.60 -1.63
C ASP A 284 7.10 -9.36 -2.81
N THR A 285 8.30 -8.94 -3.22
CA THR A 285 9.03 -9.55 -4.33
C THR A 285 9.27 -11.05 -4.12
N ALA A 286 9.52 -11.46 -2.87
CA ALA A 286 9.65 -12.87 -2.50
C ALA A 286 8.34 -13.66 -2.69
N TYR A 287 7.19 -13.05 -2.37
CA TYR A 287 5.88 -13.67 -2.56
C TYR A 287 5.54 -13.82 -4.05
N ILE A 288 5.84 -12.80 -4.86
CA ILE A 288 5.59 -12.85 -6.30
C ILE A 288 6.47 -13.88 -6.99
N ARG A 289 7.75 -13.97 -6.61
CA ARG A 289 8.63 -15.03 -7.10
C ARG A 289 8.11 -16.42 -6.76
N HIS A 290 7.69 -16.65 -5.52
CA HIS A 290 7.09 -17.92 -5.11
C HIS A 290 5.80 -18.23 -5.89
N SER A 291 4.94 -17.23 -6.09
CA SER A 291 3.70 -17.37 -6.86
C SER A 291 3.98 -17.66 -8.33
N TYR A 292 4.99 -17.02 -8.92
CA TYR A 292 5.44 -17.29 -10.30
C TYR A 292 5.97 -18.72 -10.44
N GLU A 293 6.85 -19.17 -9.53
CA GLU A 293 7.34 -20.54 -9.49
C GLU A 293 6.20 -21.55 -9.29
N LEU A 294 5.20 -21.21 -8.46
CA LEU A 294 4.01 -22.04 -8.26
C LEU A 294 3.19 -22.19 -9.54
N VAL A 295 3.00 -21.11 -10.31
CA VAL A 295 2.23 -21.13 -11.57
C VAL A 295 3.03 -21.86 -12.66
N MET A 296 4.34 -21.59 -12.77
CA MET A 296 5.20 -22.19 -13.78
C MET A 296 5.45 -23.68 -13.54
N GLY A 297 5.61 -24.09 -12.28
CA GLY A 297 5.80 -25.48 -11.85
C GLY A 297 4.49 -26.26 -11.64
N TYR A 298 3.33 -25.68 -11.94
CA TYR A 298 2.04 -26.35 -11.72
C TYR A 298 1.78 -27.44 -12.76
N GLU A 299 2.24 -28.65 -12.48
CA GLU A 299 1.78 -29.85 -13.20
C GLU A 299 0.43 -30.32 -12.67
N LYS A 300 -0.64 -30.07 -13.45
CA LYS A 300 -2.05 -30.36 -13.12
C LYS A 300 -2.31 -31.77 -12.53
N LYS A 301 -1.52 -32.79 -12.91
CA LYS A 301 -1.79 -34.20 -12.57
C LYS A 301 -1.05 -34.72 -11.33
N ALA A 302 0.22 -34.33 -11.12
CA ALA A 302 1.05 -34.91 -10.05
C ALA A 302 0.73 -34.36 -8.65
N GLN A 303 0.40 -33.06 -8.57
CA GLN A 303 0.13 -32.40 -7.29
C GLN A 303 -1.28 -32.70 -6.74
N GLN A 304 -2.23 -33.02 -7.64
CA GLN A 304 -3.60 -33.39 -7.28
C GLN A 304 -3.65 -34.68 -6.46
N TYR A 305 -2.80 -35.67 -6.79
CA TYR A 305 -2.75 -36.96 -6.08
C TYR A 305 -2.04 -36.87 -4.72
N ARG A 306 -0.91 -36.15 -4.63
CA ARG A 306 -0.15 -36.00 -3.37
C ARG A 306 -0.92 -35.27 -2.27
N ARG A 307 -1.92 -34.46 -2.61
CA ARG A 307 -2.64 -33.60 -1.65
C ARG A 307 -4.10 -34.00 -1.42
N LEU A 308 -4.62 -35.00 -2.14
CA LEU A 308 -5.86 -35.69 -1.79
C LEU A 308 -5.72 -36.54 -0.51
N ILE A 309 -4.50 -36.96 -0.18
CA ILE A 309 -4.17 -37.76 1.01
C ILE A 309 -4.53 -37.04 2.33
N PRO A 310 -4.05 -35.80 2.61
CA PRO A 310 -4.43 -35.09 3.84
C PRO A 310 -5.91 -34.72 3.89
N ALA A 311 -6.53 -34.38 2.77
CA ALA A 311 -7.98 -34.11 2.71
C ALA A 311 -8.80 -35.37 3.07
N GLY A 312 -8.38 -36.54 2.57
CA GLY A 312 -9.00 -37.83 2.91
C GLY A 312 -8.85 -38.21 4.39
N ILE A 313 -7.73 -37.87 5.03
CA ILE A 313 -7.54 -38.10 6.47
C ILE A 313 -8.52 -37.23 7.29
N VAL A 314 -8.66 -35.95 6.94
CA VAL A 314 -9.58 -35.03 7.64
C VAL A 314 -11.03 -35.46 7.48
N THR A 315 -11.46 -35.87 6.29
CA THR A 315 -12.85 -36.35 6.08
C THR A 315 -13.13 -37.67 6.80
N MET A 316 -12.15 -38.58 6.88
CA MET A 316 -12.26 -39.80 7.67
C MET A 316 -12.40 -39.51 9.17
N THR A 317 -11.63 -38.55 9.71
CA THR A 317 -11.78 -38.14 11.12
C THR A 317 -13.14 -37.50 11.41
N ALA A 318 -13.65 -36.67 10.48
CA ALA A 318 -14.99 -36.08 10.60
C ALA A 318 -16.10 -37.14 10.71
N PHE A 319 -15.97 -38.23 9.94
CA PHE A 319 -16.92 -39.35 9.98
C PHE A 319 -16.89 -40.08 11.32
N VAL A 320 -15.71 -40.29 11.93
CA VAL A 320 -15.59 -40.90 13.25
C VAL A 320 -16.27 -40.05 14.33
N PHE A 321 -16.00 -38.73 14.36
CA PHE A 321 -16.66 -37.81 15.32
C PHE A 321 -18.18 -37.74 15.14
N TRP A 322 -18.66 -37.92 13.90
CA TRP A 322 -20.10 -38.03 13.63
C TRP A 322 -20.71 -39.27 14.29
N THR A 323 -20.03 -40.42 14.20
CA THR A 323 -20.52 -41.69 14.80
C THR A 323 -20.50 -41.70 16.33
N VAL A 324 -19.64 -40.89 16.96
CA VAL A 324 -19.52 -40.76 18.43
C VAL A 324 -20.57 -39.78 19.02
N GLY A 325 -21.45 -39.20 18.20
CA GLY A 325 -22.56 -38.36 18.64
C GLY A 325 -22.24 -36.86 18.75
N TRP A 326 -21.01 -36.44 18.46
CA TRP A 326 -20.59 -35.03 18.48
C TRP A 326 -20.84 -34.36 17.12
N ARG A 327 -22.11 -34.31 16.73
CA ARG A 327 -22.56 -33.91 15.38
C ARG A 327 -22.03 -32.54 14.94
N ILE A 328 -21.98 -31.55 15.84
CA ILE A 328 -21.49 -30.19 15.53
C ILE A 328 -20.00 -30.22 15.15
N THR A 329 -19.18 -30.95 15.91
CA THR A 329 -17.73 -31.06 15.62
C THR A 329 -17.45 -31.85 14.34
N GLY A 330 -18.26 -32.88 14.05
CA GLY A 330 -18.18 -33.63 12.79
C GLY A 330 -18.50 -32.76 11.56
N ILE A 331 -19.54 -31.93 11.63
CA ILE A 331 -19.88 -30.97 10.57
C ILE A 331 -18.72 -29.98 10.34
N LEU A 332 -18.16 -29.44 11.42
CA LEU A 332 -17.09 -28.44 11.35
C LEU A 332 -15.81 -29.02 10.73
N LEU A 333 -15.45 -30.26 11.09
CA LEU A 333 -14.32 -30.99 10.48
C LEU A 333 -14.56 -31.34 9.01
N LEU A 334 -15.80 -31.65 8.62
CA LEU A 334 -16.15 -31.91 7.22
C LEU A 334 -15.98 -30.65 6.36
N VAL A 335 -16.43 -29.50 6.88
CA VAL A 335 -16.22 -28.19 6.23
C VAL A 335 -14.72 -27.89 6.09
N ILE A 336 -13.92 -28.15 7.13
CA ILE A 336 -12.46 -27.98 7.07
C ILE A 336 -11.85 -28.92 6.00
N GLY A 337 -12.27 -30.18 5.95
CA GLY A 337 -11.80 -31.14 4.94
C GLY A 337 -12.11 -30.70 3.50
N LEU A 338 -13.30 -30.12 3.27
CA LEU A 338 -13.67 -29.54 1.98
C LEU A 338 -12.79 -28.33 1.61
N LEU A 339 -12.51 -27.45 2.58
CA LEU A 339 -11.63 -26.30 2.37
C LEU A 339 -10.20 -26.73 2.02
N VAL A 340 -9.66 -27.75 2.70
CA VAL A 340 -8.34 -28.33 2.41
C VAL A 340 -8.29 -28.93 1.01
N ALA A 341 -9.36 -29.62 0.57
CA ALA A 341 -9.46 -30.16 -0.78
C ALA A 341 -9.55 -29.08 -1.87
N MET A 342 -10.19 -27.93 -1.57
CA MET A 342 -10.33 -26.80 -2.50
C MET A 342 -9.11 -25.86 -2.49
N GLN A 343 -8.31 -25.85 -1.42
CA GLN A 343 -7.13 -25.03 -1.24
C GLN A 343 -6.17 -24.96 -2.45
N PRO A 344 -5.81 -26.06 -3.16
CA PRO A 344 -4.86 -25.98 -4.27
C PRO A 344 -5.43 -25.25 -5.50
N ARG A 345 -6.72 -25.44 -5.81
CA ARG A 345 -7.37 -24.72 -6.92
C ARG A 345 -7.49 -23.24 -6.60
N ILE A 346 -7.82 -22.93 -5.35
CA ILE A 346 -7.91 -21.55 -4.86
C ILE A 346 -6.52 -20.91 -4.86
N SER A 347 -5.50 -21.57 -4.32
CA SER A 347 -4.13 -21.07 -4.25
C SER A 347 -3.51 -20.87 -5.63
N TYR A 348 -3.71 -21.79 -6.57
CA TYR A 348 -3.24 -21.62 -7.96
C TYR A 348 -3.93 -20.43 -8.61
N ARG A 349 -5.26 -20.33 -8.54
CA ARG A 349 -6.00 -19.20 -9.13
C ARG A 349 -5.62 -17.86 -8.51
N ILE A 350 -5.37 -17.83 -7.20
CA ILE A 350 -4.89 -16.62 -6.52
C ILE A 350 -3.48 -16.27 -7.01
N ALA A 351 -2.55 -17.23 -7.03
CA ALA A 351 -1.18 -16.99 -7.50
C ALA A 351 -1.12 -16.57 -8.98
N GLU A 352 -1.89 -17.22 -9.85
CA GLU A 352 -2.02 -16.86 -11.27
C GLU A 352 -2.55 -15.44 -11.42
N ARG A 353 -3.59 -15.08 -10.67
CA ARG A 353 -4.15 -13.72 -10.68
C ARG A 353 -3.17 -12.68 -10.14
N ASP A 354 -2.50 -12.98 -9.03
CA ASP A 354 -1.57 -12.06 -8.38
C ASP A 354 -0.33 -11.81 -9.26
N VAL A 355 0.21 -12.87 -9.90
CA VAL A 355 1.32 -12.76 -10.87
C VAL A 355 0.88 -12.01 -12.12
N THR A 356 -0.30 -12.31 -12.66
CA THR A 356 -0.84 -11.60 -13.84
C THR A 356 -1.03 -10.11 -13.53
N ALA A 357 -1.53 -9.76 -12.34
CA ALA A 357 -1.71 -8.38 -11.91
C ALA A 357 -0.38 -7.63 -11.77
N GLU A 358 0.67 -8.27 -11.26
CA GLU A 358 2.01 -7.67 -11.18
C GLU A 358 2.67 -7.56 -12.56
N LEU A 359 2.50 -8.55 -13.44
CA LEU A 359 2.94 -8.47 -14.84
C LEU A 359 2.26 -7.31 -15.57
N TYR A 360 0.95 -7.14 -15.39
CA TYR A 360 0.19 -6.05 -16.00
C TYR A 360 0.65 -4.66 -15.52
N GLN A 361 1.26 -4.57 -14.33
CA GLN A 361 1.86 -3.34 -13.80
C GLN A 361 3.30 -3.11 -14.28
N ALA A 362 4.09 -4.18 -14.39
CA ALA A 362 5.50 -4.12 -14.79
C ALA A 362 5.67 -3.89 -16.30
N LEU A 363 4.83 -4.53 -17.12
CA LEU A 363 4.92 -4.52 -18.58
C LEU A 363 4.86 -3.12 -19.19
N PRO A 364 3.93 -2.24 -18.81
CA PRO A 364 3.85 -0.92 -19.43
C PRO A 364 5.01 0.00 -19.04
N ARG A 365 5.63 -0.23 -17.87
CA ARG A 365 6.84 0.51 -17.45
C ARG A 365 8.03 0.10 -18.29
N TRP A 366 8.24 -1.21 -18.41
CA TRP A 366 9.30 -1.75 -19.25
C TRP A 366 9.12 -1.37 -20.72
N LEU A 367 7.89 -1.44 -21.27
CA LEU A 367 7.61 -1.02 -22.64
C LEU A 367 7.89 0.46 -22.86
N PHE A 368 7.60 1.33 -21.88
CA PHE A 368 7.90 2.75 -21.98
C PHE A 368 9.42 3.02 -22.06
N GLU A 369 10.21 2.38 -21.19
CA GLU A 369 11.68 2.45 -21.25
C GLU A 369 12.22 1.91 -22.58
N MET A 370 11.68 0.79 -23.05
CA MET A 370 12.04 0.23 -24.34
C MET A 370 11.72 1.19 -25.49
N VAL A 371 10.56 1.87 -25.46
CA VAL A 371 10.19 2.88 -26.45
C VAL A 371 11.16 4.08 -26.47
N LEU A 372 11.57 4.57 -25.30
CA LEU A 372 12.59 5.60 -25.21
C LEU A 372 13.91 5.14 -25.82
N LEU A 373 14.29 3.88 -25.61
CA LEU A 373 15.51 3.31 -26.21
C LEU A 373 15.38 3.10 -27.72
N LEU A 374 14.19 2.81 -28.24
CA LEU A 374 13.93 2.64 -29.67
C LEU A 374 14.15 3.91 -30.49
N GLN A 375 14.07 5.09 -29.87
CA GLN A 375 14.36 6.36 -30.57
C GLN A 375 15.80 6.42 -31.08
N ASN A 376 16.73 5.78 -30.37
CA ASN A 376 18.17 5.86 -30.65
C ASN A 376 18.81 4.49 -30.96
N ASN A 377 18.05 3.39 -30.89
CA ASN A 377 18.57 2.03 -31.08
C ASN A 377 17.60 1.18 -31.92
N ASN A 378 18.12 0.13 -32.56
CA ASN A 378 17.27 -0.88 -33.19
C ASN A 378 16.50 -1.72 -32.15
N VAL A 379 15.45 -2.42 -32.59
CA VAL A 379 14.54 -3.19 -31.70
C VAL A 379 15.29 -4.23 -30.86
N GLN A 380 16.24 -4.94 -31.45
CA GLN A 380 17.02 -5.98 -30.76
C GLN A 380 17.91 -5.40 -29.66
N MET A 381 18.62 -4.31 -29.95
CA MET A 381 19.48 -3.63 -28.99
C MET A 381 18.65 -2.95 -27.90
N ALA A 382 17.49 -2.37 -28.24
CA ALA A 382 16.58 -1.76 -27.28
C ALA A 382 16.02 -2.80 -26.29
N ILE A 383 15.60 -3.98 -26.78
CA ILE A 383 15.13 -5.08 -25.92
C ILE A 383 16.27 -5.59 -25.01
N THR A 384 17.47 -5.77 -25.55
CA THR A 384 18.61 -6.25 -24.77
C THR A 384 19.06 -5.25 -23.70
N LYS A 385 19.10 -3.94 -24.03
CA LYS A 385 19.44 -2.87 -23.08
C LYS A 385 18.37 -2.68 -22.00
N SER A 386 17.09 -2.73 -22.39
CA SER A 386 15.97 -2.64 -21.43
C SER A 386 15.87 -3.84 -20.50
N ALA A 387 16.27 -5.04 -20.95
CA ALA A 387 16.25 -6.24 -20.12
C ALA A 387 17.16 -6.14 -18.88
N GLN A 388 18.25 -5.34 -18.94
CA GLN A 388 19.15 -5.13 -17.81
C GLN A 388 18.51 -4.33 -16.66
N HIS A 389 17.54 -3.48 -16.98
CA HIS A 389 16.85 -2.60 -16.04
C HIS A 389 15.41 -3.07 -15.75
N ALA A 390 15.02 -4.22 -16.32
CA ALA A 390 13.65 -4.69 -16.23
C ALA A 390 13.27 -5.12 -14.80
N PRO A 391 11.99 -4.93 -14.41
CA PRO A 391 11.46 -5.44 -13.16
C PRO A 391 11.71 -6.95 -12.99
N ALA A 392 12.05 -7.37 -11.78
CA ALA A 392 12.41 -8.76 -11.48
C ALA A 392 11.37 -9.81 -11.92
N VAL A 393 10.08 -9.43 -11.96
CA VAL A 393 8.97 -10.29 -12.40
C VAL A 393 9.07 -10.62 -13.89
N LEU A 394 9.63 -9.72 -14.70
CA LEU A 394 9.80 -9.90 -16.15
C LEU A 394 11.12 -10.57 -16.52
N GLY A 395 12.08 -10.67 -15.59
CA GLY A 395 13.44 -11.12 -15.90
C GLY A 395 13.52 -12.50 -16.56
N SER A 396 12.74 -13.47 -16.10
CA SER A 396 12.72 -14.82 -16.70
C SER A 396 12.11 -14.83 -18.11
N GLU A 397 10.97 -14.15 -18.28
CA GLU A 397 10.29 -14.06 -19.58
C GLU A 397 11.11 -13.27 -20.61
N LEU A 398 11.83 -12.23 -20.17
CA LEU A 398 12.71 -11.43 -21.01
C LEU A 398 13.98 -12.19 -21.39
N ALA A 399 14.56 -12.96 -20.47
CA ALA A 399 15.69 -13.83 -20.80
C ALA A 399 15.31 -14.87 -21.86
N GLU A 400 14.11 -15.46 -21.76
CA GLU A 400 13.59 -16.35 -22.80
C GLU A 400 13.32 -15.61 -24.11
N LEU A 401 12.83 -14.37 -24.07
CA LEU A 401 12.63 -13.54 -25.26
C LEU A 401 13.96 -13.26 -25.97
N CYS A 402 14.98 -12.80 -25.25
CA CYS A 402 16.31 -12.55 -25.79
C CYS A 402 16.89 -13.82 -26.44
N ALA A 403 16.81 -14.97 -25.76
CA ALA A 403 17.26 -16.25 -26.31
C ALA A 403 16.52 -16.62 -27.60
N ARG A 404 15.20 -16.42 -27.67
CA ARG A 404 14.43 -16.65 -28.91
C ARG A 404 14.79 -15.67 -30.02
N MET A 405 15.12 -14.42 -29.68
CA MET A 405 15.53 -13.40 -30.65
C MET A 405 16.91 -13.69 -31.24
N ASP A 406 17.84 -14.23 -30.45
CA ASP A 406 19.16 -14.66 -30.93
C ASP A 406 19.05 -15.84 -31.92
N GLU A 407 18.10 -16.75 -31.69
CA GLU A 407 17.88 -17.90 -32.56
C GLU A 407 17.06 -17.57 -33.82
N ARG A 408 15.99 -16.77 -33.68
CA ARG A 408 14.98 -16.55 -34.74
C ARG A 408 14.40 -15.12 -34.68
N PRO A 409 15.16 -14.10 -35.13
CA PRO A 409 14.74 -12.70 -35.01
C PRO A 409 13.54 -12.34 -35.89
N ASP A 410 13.38 -12.98 -37.04
CA ASP A 410 12.40 -12.60 -38.07
C ASP A 410 11.01 -13.24 -37.86
N GLN A 411 10.90 -14.18 -36.91
CA GLN A 411 9.63 -14.90 -36.70
C GLN A 411 8.71 -14.10 -35.79
N LEU A 412 7.48 -13.85 -36.25
CA LEU A 412 6.42 -13.27 -35.42
C LEU A 412 6.22 -14.04 -34.10
N GLN A 413 6.40 -15.36 -34.12
CA GLN A 413 6.25 -16.24 -32.94
C GLN A 413 7.22 -15.87 -31.81
N THR A 414 8.42 -15.40 -32.14
CA THR A 414 9.43 -14.94 -31.17
C THR A 414 8.86 -13.85 -30.26
N TYR A 415 8.09 -12.94 -30.84
CA TYR A 415 7.45 -11.83 -30.14
C TYR A 415 6.11 -12.23 -29.50
N THR A 416 5.29 -13.03 -30.17
CA THR A 416 3.94 -13.37 -29.67
C THR A 416 3.92 -14.40 -28.55
N ASP A 417 4.97 -15.22 -28.40
CA ASP A 417 5.07 -16.20 -27.32
C ASP A 417 5.54 -15.60 -25.99
N PHE A 418 5.91 -14.31 -25.96
CA PHE A 418 6.28 -13.60 -24.73
C PHE A 418 5.10 -13.54 -23.75
N CYS A 419 5.30 -14.02 -22.52
CA CYS A 419 4.29 -14.11 -21.46
C CYS A 419 3.03 -14.92 -21.82
N LYS A 420 3.05 -15.82 -22.81
CA LYS A 420 1.88 -16.56 -23.34
C LYS A 420 1.02 -17.28 -22.30
N LYS A 421 1.60 -17.69 -21.16
CA LYS A 421 0.86 -18.36 -20.07
C LYS A 421 -0.08 -17.41 -19.32
N PHE A 422 0.21 -16.12 -19.35
CA PHE A 422 -0.57 -15.06 -18.75
C PHE A 422 -1.29 -14.35 -19.91
N ASP A 423 -2.58 -14.59 -20.06
CA ASP A 423 -3.37 -14.09 -21.20
C ASP A 423 -3.43 -12.55 -21.21
N LEU A 424 -2.46 -11.92 -21.88
CA LEU A 424 -2.20 -10.48 -21.88
C LEU A 424 -2.41 -9.90 -23.30
N PRO A 425 -3.66 -9.63 -23.71
CA PRO A 425 -3.99 -9.27 -25.09
C PRO A 425 -3.42 -7.92 -25.53
N GLU A 426 -3.31 -6.94 -24.63
CA GLU A 426 -2.70 -5.64 -24.94
C GLU A 426 -1.21 -5.76 -25.24
N MET A 427 -0.52 -6.62 -24.47
CA MET A 427 0.89 -6.92 -24.62
C MET A 427 1.14 -7.58 -25.98
N LEU A 428 0.34 -8.60 -26.32
CA LEU A 428 0.43 -9.31 -27.61
C LEU A 428 0.38 -8.33 -28.78
N SER A 429 -0.43 -7.28 -28.68
CA SER A 429 -0.50 -6.29 -29.74
C SER A 429 0.70 -5.33 -29.77
N CYS A 430 1.29 -5.00 -28.63
CA CYS A 430 2.53 -4.21 -28.58
C CYS A 430 3.70 -4.98 -29.21
N MET A 431 3.80 -6.27 -28.92
CA MET A 431 4.84 -7.14 -29.49
C MET A 431 4.70 -7.33 -31.00
N LYS A 432 3.46 -7.35 -31.52
CA LYS A 432 3.22 -7.32 -32.97
C LYS A 432 3.71 -6.03 -33.62
N MET A 433 3.51 -4.88 -32.96
CA MET A 433 4.03 -3.60 -33.45
C MET A 433 5.56 -3.58 -33.42
N LEU A 434 6.20 -4.14 -32.40
CA LEU A 434 7.66 -4.28 -32.32
C LEU A 434 8.25 -5.17 -33.42
N HIS A 435 7.59 -6.29 -33.70
CA HIS A 435 7.97 -7.12 -34.84
C HIS A 435 7.85 -6.35 -36.17
N ALA A 436 6.75 -5.61 -36.36
CA ALA A 436 6.57 -4.75 -37.53
C ALA A 436 7.64 -3.67 -37.67
N PHE A 437 8.11 -3.07 -36.57
CA PHE A 437 9.26 -2.15 -36.57
C PHE A 437 10.56 -2.83 -37.00
N SER A 438 10.76 -4.09 -36.61
CA SER A 438 11.97 -4.83 -36.98
C SER A 438 11.99 -5.21 -38.47
N GLU A 439 10.83 -5.46 -39.08
CA GLU A 439 10.70 -5.79 -40.52
C GLU A 439 10.65 -4.55 -41.42
N ASN A 440 9.90 -3.51 -41.03
CA ASN A 440 9.69 -2.32 -41.84
C ASN A 440 10.67 -1.21 -41.47
N GLY A 441 11.97 -1.42 -41.73
CA GLY A 441 13.04 -0.49 -41.37
C GLY A 441 12.99 0.93 -41.99
N THR A 442 11.94 1.31 -42.71
CA THR A 442 11.81 2.61 -43.41
C THR A 442 10.37 3.14 -43.55
N GLY A 443 9.40 2.59 -42.80
CA GLY A 443 8.02 3.14 -42.79
C GLY A 443 7.94 4.48 -42.08
N ASP A 444 6.73 5.00 -41.89
CA ASP A 444 6.44 6.18 -41.05
C ASP A 444 6.70 5.83 -39.56
N ILE A 445 7.98 5.66 -39.21
CA ILE A 445 8.46 5.14 -37.92
C ILE A 445 7.96 6.05 -36.79
N ASP A 446 7.91 7.35 -37.02
CA ASP A 446 7.42 8.32 -36.04
C ASP A 446 5.93 8.12 -35.73
N VAL A 447 5.11 7.88 -36.75
CA VAL A 447 3.67 7.62 -36.58
C VAL A 447 3.42 6.28 -35.87
N GLN A 448 4.16 5.24 -36.26
CA GLN A 448 4.07 3.94 -35.59
C GLN A 448 4.55 4.03 -34.14
N MET A 449 5.58 4.84 -33.87
CA MET A 449 6.16 5.02 -32.53
C MET A 449 5.15 5.72 -31.62
N ASN A 450 4.52 6.78 -32.13
CA ASN A 450 3.45 7.48 -31.42
C ASN A 450 2.27 6.54 -31.09
N HIS A 451 1.88 5.66 -32.01
CA HIS A 451 0.83 4.68 -31.76
C HIS A 451 1.25 3.62 -30.71
N LEU A 452 2.52 3.19 -30.70
CA LEU A 452 3.04 2.31 -29.65
C LEU A 452 3.04 3.02 -28.29
N ILE A 453 3.49 4.28 -28.23
CA ILE A 453 3.46 5.12 -27.03
C ILE A 453 2.04 5.25 -26.50
N GLU A 454 1.08 5.65 -27.34
CA GLU A 454 -0.32 5.81 -26.95
C GLU A 454 -0.90 4.53 -26.34
N ARG A 455 -0.55 3.38 -26.93
CA ARG A 455 -1.02 2.09 -26.43
C ARG A 455 -0.37 1.69 -25.10
N VAL A 456 0.93 1.95 -24.94
CA VAL A 456 1.64 1.72 -23.68
C VAL A 456 1.07 2.61 -22.58
N VAL A 457 0.79 3.87 -22.90
CA VAL A 457 0.11 4.83 -22.01
C VAL A 457 -1.26 4.31 -21.59
N LEU A 458 -2.08 3.85 -22.53
CA LEU A 458 -3.41 3.31 -22.23
C LEU A 458 -3.34 2.04 -21.38
N MET A 459 -2.31 1.21 -21.58
CA MET A 459 -2.05 0.04 -20.74
C MET A 459 -1.62 0.44 -19.32
N GLN A 460 -0.78 1.48 -19.16
CA GLN A 460 -0.44 2.07 -17.87
C GLN A 460 -1.69 2.56 -17.14
N GLU A 461 -2.57 3.31 -17.81
CA GLU A 461 -3.80 3.82 -17.22
C GLU A 461 -4.71 2.69 -16.70
N ARG A 462 -4.89 1.62 -17.49
CA ARG A 462 -5.65 0.45 -17.05
C ARG A 462 -5.02 -0.24 -15.85
N ALA A 463 -3.71 -0.44 -15.87
CA ALA A 463 -2.98 -1.04 -14.76
C ALA A 463 -3.13 -0.22 -13.48
N ASP A 464 -3.10 1.11 -13.62
CA ASP A 464 -3.25 2.04 -12.51
C ASP A 464 -4.67 2.06 -11.94
N VAL A 465 -5.70 1.99 -12.77
CA VAL A 465 -7.10 1.87 -12.33
C VAL A 465 -7.31 0.56 -11.57
N LEU A 466 -6.81 -0.57 -12.07
CA LEU A 466 -6.92 -1.84 -11.35
C LEU A 466 -6.22 -1.78 -9.99
N ARG A 467 -5.02 -1.18 -9.94
CA ARG A 467 -4.25 -1.00 -8.71
C ARG A 467 -4.95 -0.07 -7.72
N SER A 468 -5.56 1.02 -8.18
CA SER A 468 -6.31 1.93 -7.32
C SER A 468 -7.56 1.25 -6.77
N GLU A 469 -8.30 0.52 -7.60
CA GLU A 469 -9.46 -0.26 -7.17
C GLU A 469 -9.11 -1.31 -6.10
N GLU A 470 -8.03 -2.07 -6.30
CA GLU A 470 -7.57 -3.05 -5.30
C GLU A 470 -7.12 -2.39 -3.99
N ARG A 471 -6.42 -1.26 -4.07
CA ARG A 471 -6.04 -0.47 -2.89
C ARG A 471 -7.27 0.07 -2.18
N ALA A 472 -8.22 0.64 -2.92
CA ALA A 472 -9.47 1.14 -2.38
C ALA A 472 -10.29 0.01 -1.74
N PHE A 473 -10.32 -1.18 -2.33
CA PHE A 473 -10.98 -2.35 -1.75
C PHE A 473 -10.31 -2.80 -0.44
N ARG A 474 -8.97 -2.95 -0.42
CA ARG A 474 -8.22 -3.28 0.81
C ARG A 474 -8.43 -2.23 1.88
N MET A 475 -8.47 -0.95 1.50
CA MET A 475 -8.77 0.15 2.41
C MET A 475 -10.21 0.08 2.92
N LYS A 476 -11.17 -0.28 2.05
CA LYS A 476 -12.57 -0.50 2.44
C LYS A 476 -12.74 -1.65 3.43
N LEU A 477 -11.94 -2.70 3.29
CA LEU A 477 -11.92 -3.82 4.23
C LEU A 477 -11.52 -3.35 5.64
N ILE A 478 -10.76 -2.26 5.77
CA ILE A 478 -10.44 -1.67 7.07
C ILE A 478 -11.69 -1.15 7.79
N PHE A 479 -12.71 -0.66 7.08
CA PHE A 479 -13.99 -0.25 7.69
C PHE A 479 -14.81 -1.39 8.26
N ALA A 480 -14.57 -2.63 7.82
CA ALA A 480 -15.28 -3.77 8.37
C ALA A 480 -14.82 -4.08 9.81
N TYR A 481 -13.61 -3.67 10.21
CA TYR A 481 -13.06 -4.04 11.52
C TYR A 481 -13.81 -3.45 12.72
N PRO A 482 -14.15 -2.15 12.78
CA PRO A 482 -14.96 -1.61 13.88
C PRO A 482 -16.34 -2.29 13.98
N VAL A 483 -16.96 -2.61 12.83
CA VAL A 483 -18.23 -3.34 12.79
C VAL A 483 -18.08 -4.75 13.35
N LEU A 484 -17.05 -5.49 12.94
CA LEU A 484 -16.76 -6.83 13.48
C LEU A 484 -16.50 -6.79 14.98
N ALA A 485 -15.75 -5.79 15.46
CA ALA A 485 -15.52 -5.59 16.89
C ALA A 485 -16.83 -5.31 17.64
N ALA A 486 -17.72 -4.48 17.07
CA ALA A 486 -19.05 -4.21 17.62
C ALA A 486 -19.90 -5.48 17.65
N THR A 487 -19.94 -6.26 16.57
CA THR A 487 -20.67 -7.54 16.51
C THR A 487 -20.17 -8.50 17.59
N GLY A 488 -18.85 -8.64 17.75
CA GLY A 488 -18.27 -9.47 18.81
C GLY A 488 -18.66 -8.99 20.21
N LYS A 489 -18.67 -7.69 20.45
CA LYS A 489 -19.09 -7.08 21.72
C LYS A 489 -20.58 -7.31 21.99
N LEU A 490 -21.45 -7.06 21.01
CA LEU A 490 -22.89 -7.32 21.13
C LEU A 490 -23.20 -8.78 21.44
N LEU A 491 -22.50 -9.73 20.81
CA LEU A 491 -22.66 -11.15 21.13
C LEU A 491 -22.31 -11.46 22.59
N ALA A 492 -21.23 -10.85 23.11
CA ALA A 492 -20.88 -10.98 24.53
C ALA A 492 -21.96 -10.38 25.44
N ASP A 493 -22.49 -9.20 25.09
CA ASP A 493 -23.52 -8.53 25.89
C ASP A 493 -24.85 -9.29 25.89
N LEU A 494 -25.28 -9.79 24.73
CA LEU A 494 -26.50 -10.59 24.58
C LEU A 494 -26.39 -11.95 25.28
N THR A 495 -25.23 -12.62 25.23
CA THR A 495 -25.05 -13.91 25.91
C THR A 495 -25.09 -13.76 27.42
N VAL A 496 -24.47 -12.71 27.97
CA VAL A 496 -24.55 -12.40 29.40
C VAL A 496 -25.97 -11.99 29.79
N GLY A 497 -26.63 -11.13 28.99
CA GLY A 497 -28.02 -10.73 29.21
C GLY A 497 -28.98 -11.92 29.21
N MET A 498 -28.81 -12.87 28.29
CA MET A 498 -29.62 -14.09 28.22
C MET A 498 -29.36 -15.02 29.40
N ALA A 499 -28.11 -15.18 29.83
CA ALA A 499 -27.76 -15.97 31.01
C ALA A 499 -28.38 -15.38 32.29
N LEU A 500 -28.36 -14.06 32.45
CA LEU A 500 -29.00 -13.35 33.56
C LEU A 500 -30.53 -13.51 33.51
N MET A 501 -31.16 -13.33 32.35
CA MET A 501 -32.60 -13.54 32.20
C MET A 501 -33.02 -14.99 32.51
N MET A 502 -32.24 -16.00 32.09
CA MET A 502 -32.50 -17.40 32.46
C MET A 502 -32.38 -17.65 33.97
N GLN A 503 -31.44 -16.99 34.66
CA GLN A 503 -31.35 -17.10 36.12
C GLN A 503 -32.56 -16.48 36.81
N VAL A 504 -33.06 -15.35 36.32
CA VAL A 504 -34.26 -14.69 36.84
C VAL A 504 -35.51 -15.55 36.59
N LEU A 505 -35.71 -16.03 35.37
CA LEU A 505 -36.84 -16.91 35.00
C LEU A 505 -36.80 -18.26 35.71
N GLY A 506 -35.61 -18.86 35.85
CA GLY A 506 -35.40 -20.10 36.60
C GLY A 506 -35.66 -19.94 38.10
N GLY A 507 -35.39 -18.76 38.66
CA GLY A 507 -35.75 -18.41 40.04
C GLY A 507 -37.26 -18.21 40.25
N MET A 508 -37.99 -17.72 39.23
CA MET A 508 -39.45 -17.55 39.29
C MET A 508 -40.24 -18.86 39.06
N GLY A 509 -39.69 -19.83 38.33
CA GLY A 509 -40.34 -21.12 38.05
C GLY A 509 -40.13 -22.21 39.12
N GLY A 510 -39.40 -21.91 40.19
CA GLY A 510 -39.07 -22.84 41.28
C GLY A 510 -39.79 -22.58 42.60
N ALA A 511 -40.84 -21.75 42.61
CA ALA A 511 -41.69 -21.48 43.77
C ALA A 511 -43.03 -22.24 43.68
#